data_AF-A0A820JV58-F1
#
_entry.id   AF-A0A820JV58-F1
#
_cell.length_a   1.000
_cell.length_b   1.000
_cell.length_c   1.000
_cell.angle_alpha   90.00
_cell.angle_beta   90.00
_cell.angle_gamma   90.00
#
_symmetry.space_group_name_H-M   'P 1'
#
loop_
_entity.id
_entity.type
_entity.pdbx_description
1 polymer ?
#
loop_
_entity_poly.entity_id
_entity_poly.type
_entity_poly.pdbx_seq_one_letter_code
_entity_poly.pdbx_strand_id
1 'polypeptide(L)'
;MDETQWERLMNTYSSDVSQLQELNIINQLKHRVTFIKFKSSGHSYSRIYYLNLSEDAIHYLGSKHKSKIEACKIKDIDQVRQGFTTIVWKKCLNK
;
A
#
# COMPACT_ATOMS: atom_id res chain seq x y z
N MET A 1 -1.81 17.33 40.64
CA MET A 1 -2.07 16.53 39.42
C MET A 1 -1.26 15.26 39.58
N ASP A 2 -1.93 14.12 39.67
CA ASP A 2 -1.32 12.81 39.98
C ASP A 2 -0.59 12.28 38.73
N GLU A 3 0.59 11.67 38.93
CA GLU A 3 1.43 11.06 37.91
C GLU A 3 0.64 10.04 37.05
N THR A 4 -0.29 9.31 37.68
CA THR A 4 -1.17 8.34 37.00
C THR A 4 -2.21 8.99 36.08
N GLN A 5 -2.58 10.24 36.34
CA GLN A 5 -3.49 11.01 35.50
C GLN A 5 -2.78 11.51 34.23
N TRP A 6 -1.51 11.89 34.36
CA TRP A 6 -0.66 12.27 33.23
C TRP A 6 -0.37 11.11 32.28
N GLU A 7 -0.04 9.93 32.82
CA GLU A 7 0.20 8.73 32.01
C GLU A 7 -1.04 8.31 31.22
N ARG A 8 -2.23 8.38 31.82
CA ARG A 8 -3.49 8.10 31.11
C ARG A 8 -3.74 9.09 29.97
N LEU A 9 -3.52 10.38 30.20
CA LEU A 9 -3.67 11.40 29.16
C LEU A 9 -2.68 11.15 28.02
N MET A 10 -1.41 10.89 28.32
CA MET A 10 -0.38 10.65 27.30
C MET A 10 -0.66 9.39 26.48
N ASN A 11 -1.17 8.32 27.10
CA ASN A 11 -1.56 7.11 26.38
C ASN A 11 -2.75 7.34 25.44
N THR A 12 -3.77 8.09 25.88
CA THR A 12 -4.92 8.46 25.02
C THR A 12 -4.48 9.36 23.85
N TYR A 13 -3.66 10.38 24.12
CA TYR A 13 -3.11 11.24 23.07
C TYR A 13 -2.25 10.45 22.07
N SER A 14 -1.41 9.53 22.55
CA SER A 14 -0.61 8.67 21.69
C SER A 14 -1.48 7.76 20.82
N SER A 15 -2.55 7.17 21.37
CA SER A 15 -3.47 6.32 20.60
C SER A 15 -4.23 7.12 19.54
N ASP A 16 -4.65 8.34 19.86
CA ASP A 16 -5.37 9.21 18.92
C ASP A 16 -4.45 9.67 17.77
N VAL A 17 -3.18 9.96 18.08
CA VAL A 17 -2.18 10.31 17.06
C VAL A 17 -1.88 9.12 16.13
N SER A 18 -1.76 7.91 16.67
CA SER A 18 -1.58 6.70 15.86
C SER A 18 -2.78 6.44 14.94
N GLN A 19 -4.00 6.58 15.45
CA GLN A 19 -5.22 6.42 14.64
C GLN A 19 -5.31 7.49 13.54
N LEU A 20 -4.96 8.74 13.84
CA LEU A 20 -4.92 9.82 12.85
C LEU A 20 -3.87 9.56 11.76
N GLN A 21 -2.71 9.00 12.11
CA GLN A 21 -1.68 8.61 11.14
C GLN A 21 -2.13 7.46 10.24
N GLU A 22 -2.76 6.42 10.81
CA GLU A 22 -3.34 5.31 10.05
C GLU A 22 -4.42 5.79 9.08
N LEU A 23 -5.33 6.65 9.54
CA LEU A 23 -6.35 7.27 8.69
C LEU A 23 -5.74 8.09 7.56
N ASN A 24 -4.63 8.80 7.81
CA ASN A 24 -3.94 9.58 6.78
C ASN A 24 -3.34 8.69 5.70
N ILE A 25 -2.68 7.58 6.06
CA ILE A 25 -2.13 6.60 5.11
C ILE A 25 -3.25 5.95 4.30
N ILE A 26 -4.33 5.54 4.95
CA ILE A 26 -5.51 4.97 4.26
C ILE A 26 -6.11 6.00 3.29
N ASN A 27 -6.23 7.27 3.69
CA ASN A 27 -6.73 8.32 2.83
C ASN A 27 -5.80 8.56 1.62
N GLN A 28 -4.48 8.51 1.80
CA GLN A 28 -3.53 8.57 0.68
C GLN A 28 -3.71 7.41 -0.31
N LEU A 29 -4.02 6.20 0.18
CA LEU A 29 -4.29 5.02 -0.66
C LEU A 29 -5.68 5.04 -1.31
N LYS A 30 -6.64 5.76 -0.73
CA LYS A 30 -7.92 6.09 -1.37
C LYS A 30 -7.74 7.10 -2.51
N HIS A 31 -6.75 7.98 -2.40
CA HIS A 31 -6.32 8.79 -3.53
C HIS A 31 -5.52 7.93 -4.53
N ARG A 32 -5.71 8.22 -5.82
CA ARG A 32 -5.16 7.42 -6.92
C ARG A 32 -3.62 7.40 -6.89
N VAL A 33 -3.00 6.34 -6.37
CA VAL A 33 -1.54 6.19 -6.37
C VAL A 33 -1.06 5.59 -7.69
N THR A 34 0.00 6.18 -8.28
CA THR A 34 0.63 5.70 -9.51
C THR A 34 1.84 4.82 -9.21
N PHE A 35 1.91 3.62 -9.80
CA PHE A 35 3.05 2.71 -9.64
C PHE A 35 3.48 2.03 -10.94
N ILE A 36 4.71 1.49 -10.97
CA ILE A 36 5.27 0.72 -12.10
C ILE A 36 5.29 -0.77 -11.75
N LYS A 37 4.62 -1.61 -12.55
CA LYS A 37 4.65 -3.07 -12.39
C LYS A 37 5.77 -3.68 -13.23
N PHE A 38 6.70 -4.35 -12.55
CA PHE A 38 7.73 -5.18 -13.17
C PHE A 38 7.17 -6.59 -13.42
N LYS A 39 7.45 -7.15 -14.60
CA LYS A 39 7.10 -8.54 -14.91
C LYS A 39 8.29 -9.47 -14.69
N SER A 40 8.00 -10.74 -14.43
CA SER A 40 8.99 -11.81 -14.23
C SER A 40 9.97 -11.99 -15.40
N SER A 41 9.63 -11.50 -16.59
CA SER A 41 10.50 -11.48 -17.77
C SER A 41 11.58 -10.38 -17.75
N GLY A 42 11.70 -9.60 -16.66
CA GLY A 42 12.69 -8.51 -16.56
C GLY A 42 12.40 -7.30 -17.45
N HIS A 43 11.25 -7.30 -18.13
CA HIS A 43 10.78 -6.16 -18.89
C HIS A 43 9.87 -5.33 -17.98
N SER A 44 10.34 -4.15 -17.57
CA SER A 44 9.41 -3.14 -17.10
C SER A 44 8.62 -2.71 -18.34
N TYR A 45 7.31 -2.84 -18.28
CA TYR A 45 6.54 -1.88 -19.04
C TYR A 45 6.41 -0.71 -18.09
N SER A 46 6.86 0.48 -18.49
CA SER A 46 6.54 1.75 -17.83
C SER A 46 5.03 1.98 -17.90
N ARG A 47 4.29 1.15 -17.18
CA ARG A 47 2.84 1.16 -17.09
C ARG A 47 2.56 1.81 -15.77
N ILE A 48 1.95 2.97 -15.85
CA ILE A 48 1.27 3.60 -14.73
C ILE A 48 0.10 2.71 -14.37
N TYR A 49 0.12 2.19 -13.16
CA TYR A 49 -1.03 1.54 -12.55
C TYR A 49 -1.60 2.44 -11.49
N TYR A 50 -2.93 2.41 -11.38
CA TYR A 50 -3.65 3.14 -10.36
C TYR A 50 -4.09 2.21 -9.26
N LEU A 51 -3.69 2.48 -8.02
CA LEU A 51 -4.20 1.77 -6.86
C LEU A 51 -5.40 2.56 -6.31
N ASN A 52 -6.53 1.88 -6.13
CA ASN A 52 -7.68 2.44 -5.43
C ASN A 52 -8.13 1.44 -4.36
N LEU A 53 -8.05 1.88 -3.11
CA LEU A 53 -8.49 1.11 -1.96
C LEU A 53 -10.01 1.22 -1.79
N SER A 54 -10.71 0.10 -1.93
CA SER A 54 -12.07 -0.06 -1.40
C SER A 54 -12.02 -0.69 -0.02
N GLU A 55 -13.18 -0.87 0.62
CA GLU A 55 -13.28 -1.40 1.98
C GLU A 55 -12.60 -2.78 2.14
N ASP A 56 -12.68 -3.65 1.13
CA ASP A 56 -12.22 -5.04 1.20
C ASP A 56 -11.18 -5.41 0.13
N ALA A 57 -10.87 -4.50 -0.80
CA ALA A 57 -10.06 -4.82 -1.96
C ALA A 57 -9.19 -3.65 -2.43
N ILE A 58 -8.12 -4.03 -3.13
CA ILE A 58 -7.22 -3.17 -3.84
C ILE A 58 -7.49 -3.34 -5.33
N HIS A 59 -8.04 -2.30 -5.95
CA HIS A 59 -8.21 -2.25 -7.40
C HIS A 59 -6.93 -1.75 -8.05
N TYR A 60 -6.50 -2.42 -9.12
CA TYR A 60 -5.41 -1.95 -9.96
C TYR A 60 -5.79 -1.90 -11.44
N LEU A 61 -5.53 -0.74 -12.06
CA LEU A 61 -5.85 -0.47 -13.46
C LEU A 61 -4.58 -0.16 -14.25
N GLY A 62 -4.30 -0.93 -15.30
CA GLY A 62 -3.16 -0.66 -16.19
C GLY A 62 -3.48 0.39 -17.26
N SER A 63 -2.58 1.36 -17.48
CA SER A 63 -2.78 2.50 -18.39
C SER A 63 -3.24 2.18 -19.82
N LYS A 64 -2.91 1.00 -20.38
CA LYS A 64 -3.25 0.61 -21.78
C LYS A 64 -4.64 -0.02 -21.94
N HIS A 65 -5.18 -0.65 -20.90
CA HIS A 65 -6.48 -1.33 -20.95
C HIS A 65 -7.39 -0.70 -19.91
N LYS A 66 -7.88 0.51 -20.21
CA LYS A 66 -8.79 1.27 -19.33
C LYS A 66 -10.06 0.50 -18.95
N SER A 67 -10.42 -0.53 -19.71
CA SER A 67 -11.58 -1.39 -19.47
C SER A 67 -11.31 -2.60 -18.56
N LYS A 68 -10.05 -2.95 -18.31
CA LYS A 68 -9.70 -4.14 -17.49
C LYS A 68 -9.23 -3.71 -16.11
N ILE A 69 -10.20 -3.61 -15.19
CA ILE A 69 -9.94 -3.46 -13.76
C ILE A 69 -9.62 -4.87 -13.23
N GLU A 70 -8.45 -5.02 -12.61
CA GLU A 70 -8.12 -6.21 -11.83
C GLU A 70 -8.17 -5.84 -10.34
N ALA A 71 -8.58 -6.77 -9.49
CA ALA A 71 -8.77 -6.51 -8.06
C ALA A 71 -8.12 -7.63 -7.24
N CYS A 72 -7.52 -7.26 -6.11
CA CYS A 72 -6.99 -8.18 -5.10
C CYS A 72 -7.71 -7.91 -3.78
N LYS A 73 -8.31 -8.92 -3.16
CA LYS A 73 -8.93 -8.73 -1.84
C LYS A 73 -7.84 -8.59 -0.79
N ILE A 74 -8.04 -7.66 0.15
CA ILE A 74 -7.06 -7.39 1.21
C ILE A 74 -6.81 -8.65 2.05
N LYS A 75 -7.87 -9.41 2.35
CA LYS A 75 -7.78 -10.66 3.11
C LYS A 75 -6.94 -11.75 2.43
N ASP A 76 -6.74 -11.66 1.12
CA ASP A 76 -5.95 -12.63 0.35
C ASP A 76 -4.45 -12.20 0.29
N ILE A 77 -4.09 -11.06 0.89
CA ILE A 77 -2.70 -10.59 1.00
C ILE A 77 -2.03 -11.31 2.17
N ASP A 78 -1.23 -12.31 1.84
CA ASP A 78 -0.41 -13.05 2.80
C ASP A 78 0.74 -12.20 3.38
N GLN A 79 1.38 -11.37 2.55
CA GLN A 79 2.56 -10.60 2.97
C GLN A 79 2.83 -9.37 2.09
N VAL A 80 3.41 -8.35 2.71
CA VAL A 80 3.97 -7.17 2.03
C VAL A 80 5.49 -7.15 2.26
N ARG A 81 6.26 -7.26 1.18
CA ARG A 81 7.73 -7.26 1.24
C ARG A 81 8.29 -5.94 0.75
N GLN A 82 9.14 -5.32 1.56
CA GLN A 82 9.86 -4.11 1.18
C GLN A 82 11.11 -4.45 0.36
N GLY A 83 11.53 -3.50 -0.49
CA GLY A 83 12.77 -3.58 -1.27
C GLY A 83 12.76 -4.58 -2.44
N PHE A 84 13.95 -4.99 -2.86
CA PHE A 84 14.19 -5.83 -4.05
C PHE A 84 14.25 -7.33 -3.74
N THR A 85 13.46 -7.78 -2.76
CA THR A 85 13.57 -9.13 -2.19
C THR A 85 12.82 -10.21 -2.99
N THR A 86 11.96 -9.82 -3.93
CA THR A 86 11.17 -10.75 -4.74
C THR A 86 12.01 -11.39 -5.86
N ILE A 87 11.64 -12.61 -6.26
CA ILE A 87 12.28 -13.33 -7.39
C ILE A 87 12.22 -12.50 -8.68
N VAL A 88 11.13 -11.75 -8.89
CA VAL A 88 10.97 -10.86 -10.05
C VAL A 88 12.03 -9.76 -10.04
N TRP A 89 12.24 -9.10 -8.89
CA TRP A 89 13.25 -8.06 -8.77
C TRP A 89 14.67 -8.59 -8.95
N LYS A 90 15.00 -9.76 -8.38
CA LYS A 90 16.30 -10.41 -8.62
C LYS A 90 16.57 -10.65 -10.12
N LYS A 91 15.56 -11.09 -10.86
CA LYS A 91 15.66 -11.26 -12.33
C LYS A 91 15.80 -9.94 -13.09
N CYS A 92 15.18 -8.85 -12.61
CA CYS A 92 15.32 -7.53 -13.21
C CYS A 92 16.72 -6.94 -13.03
N LEU A 93 17.40 -7.23 -11.91
CA LEU A 93 18.72 -6.70 -11.58
C LEU A 93 19.88 -7.46 -12.25
N ASN A 94 19.69 -8.74 -12.59
CA ASN A 94 20.71 -9.59 -13.21
C ASN A 94 20.82 -9.39 -14.74
N LYS A 95 20.60 -8.19 -15.25
CA LYS A 95 20.72 -7.87 -16.69
C LYS A 95 22.12 -7.43 -17.06
#